data_AF-A0A3A6N9Z9-F1
#
_entry.id   AF-A0A3A6N9Z9-F1
#
_cell.length_a   1.000
_cell.length_b   1.000
_cell.length_c   1.000
_cell.angle_alpha   90.00
_cell.angle_beta   90.00
_cell.angle_gamma   90.00
#
_symmetry.space_group_name_H-M   'P 1'
#
loop_
_entity.id
_entity.type
_entity.pdbx_description
1 polymer ?
#
loop_
_entity_poly.entity_id
_entity_poly.type
_entity_poly.pdbx_seq_one_letter_code
_entity_poly.pdbx_strand_id
1 'polypeptide(L)'
;MDNQTKYKNENIIQMVKFTFFSISAGAIQAITFTLLFEIANLIYWPAYLIALTLSVLWNYTLNRKFTFKSANNIPVAMLKVGFYYLLFTPASTWWGDALTGIGWNEYLVLALTMITNFVTEFLYTKYVVYHNSINTAVKKEEA
;
A
#
# COMPACT_ATOMS: atom_id res chain seq x y z
N MET A 1 2.98 20.57 -26.30
CA MET A 1 3.05 19.09 -26.30
C MET A 1 4.11 18.56 -25.34
N ASP A 2 5.22 19.27 -25.09
CA ASP A 2 6.32 18.85 -24.21
C ASP A 2 5.93 18.62 -22.73
N ASN A 3 5.11 19.51 -22.16
CA ASN A 3 4.70 19.38 -20.75
C ASN A 3 3.82 18.15 -20.47
N GLN A 4 2.92 17.78 -21.39
CA GLN A 4 2.02 16.63 -21.22
C GLN A 4 2.80 15.30 -21.18
N THR A 5 3.83 15.17 -22.01
CA THR A 5 4.73 14.00 -22.02
C THR A 5 5.52 13.89 -20.72
N LYS A 6 6.00 15.03 -20.18
CA LYS A 6 6.71 15.09 -18.90
C LYS A 6 5.82 14.63 -17.73
N TYR A 7 4.58 15.10 -17.65
CA TYR A 7 3.62 14.65 -16.61
C TYR A 7 3.29 13.15 -16.73
N LYS A 8 3.16 12.63 -17.96
CA LYS A 8 2.90 11.19 -18.17
C LYS A 8 4.09 10.34 -17.73
N ASN A 9 5.32 10.78 -18.01
CA ASN A 9 6.54 10.10 -17.59
C ASN A 9 6.73 10.14 -16.07
N GLU A 10 6.46 11.26 -15.41
CA GLU A 10 6.48 11.36 -13.94
C GLU A 10 5.46 10.43 -13.29
N ASN A 11 4.25 10.32 -13.84
CA ASN A 11 3.22 9.42 -13.35
C ASN A 11 3.64 7.94 -13.45
N ILE A 12 4.30 7.55 -14.55
CA ILE A 12 4.83 6.19 -14.74
C ILE A 12 5.98 5.94 -13.77
N ILE A 13 6.89 6.89 -13.59
CA ILE A 13 8.00 6.76 -12.63
C ILE A 13 7.47 6.62 -11.19
N GLN A 14 6.43 7.36 -10.82
CA GLN A 14 5.77 7.23 -9.52
C GLN A 14 5.14 5.86 -9.33
N MET A 15 4.45 5.34 -10.35
CA MET A 15 3.87 4.00 -10.33
C MET A 15 4.96 2.94 -10.15
N VAL A 16 6.03 3.00 -10.94
CA VAL A 16 7.14 2.04 -10.86
C VAL A 16 7.81 2.08 -9.48
N LYS A 17 8.12 3.28 -8.96
CA LYS A 17 8.69 3.43 -7.60
C LYS A 17 7.76 2.88 -6.53
N PHE A 18 6.46 3.18 -6.62
CA PHE A 18 5.46 2.67 -5.69
C PHE A 18 5.43 1.14 -5.70
N THR A 19 5.48 0.51 -6.87
CA THR A 19 5.54 -0.95 -7.00
C THR A 19 6.76 -1.52 -6.27
N PHE A 20 7.96 -0.97 -6.54
CA PHE A 20 9.19 -1.44 -5.88
C PHE A 20 9.13 -1.26 -4.35
N PHE A 21 8.63 -0.14 -3.86
CA PHE A 21 8.49 0.09 -2.42
C PHE A 21 7.42 -0.80 -1.79
N SER A 22 6.33 -1.09 -2.50
CA SER A 22 5.30 -2.02 -2.03
C SER A 22 5.83 -3.46 -1.95
N ILE A 23 6.67 -3.89 -2.90
CA ILE A 23 7.38 -5.17 -2.82
C ILE A 23 8.29 -5.20 -1.58
N SER A 24 9.03 -4.11 -1.32
CA SER A 24 9.89 -4.01 -0.13
C SER A 24 9.09 -4.07 1.18
N ALA A 25 7.89 -3.48 1.20
CA ALA A 25 6.99 -3.52 2.33
C ALA A 25 6.43 -4.94 2.55
N GLY A 26 6.09 -5.65 1.47
CA GLY A 26 5.73 -7.07 1.54
C GLY A 26 6.85 -7.92 2.14
N ALA A 27 8.10 -7.66 1.77
CA ALA A 27 9.26 -8.34 2.37
C ALA A 27 9.41 -8.02 3.87
N ILE A 28 9.28 -6.75 4.27
CA ILE A 28 9.28 -6.33 5.69
C ILE A 28 8.16 -7.05 6.45
N GLN A 29 6.96 -7.14 5.88
CA GLN A 29 5.83 -7.84 6.49
C GLN A 29 6.16 -9.32 6.72
N ALA A 30 6.66 -10.00 5.69
CA ALA A 30 7.00 -11.42 5.77
C ALA A 30 8.08 -11.67 6.84
N ILE A 31 9.17 -10.91 6.81
CA ILE A 31 10.27 -11.06 7.79
C ILE A 31 9.77 -10.76 9.21
N THR A 32 9.03 -9.67 9.39
CA THR A 32 8.51 -9.29 10.72
C THR A 32 7.53 -10.33 11.24
N PHE A 33 6.63 -10.83 10.40
CA PHE A 33 5.70 -11.88 10.76
C PHE A 33 6.43 -13.15 11.18
N THR A 34 7.38 -13.62 10.37
CA THR A 34 8.20 -14.81 10.70
C THR A 34 8.94 -14.63 12.03
N LEU A 35 9.56 -13.47 12.26
CA LEU A 35 10.22 -13.18 13.53
C LEU A 35 9.25 -13.21 14.73
N LEU A 36 8.08 -12.58 14.61
CA LEU A 36 7.11 -12.53 15.71
C LEU A 36 6.40 -13.86 15.95
N PHE A 37 6.06 -14.57 14.88
CA PHE A 37 5.31 -15.81 14.94
C PHE A 37 6.19 -17.01 15.26
N GLU A 38 7.30 -17.20 14.54
CA GLU A 38 8.16 -18.39 14.71
C GLU A 38 9.17 -18.22 15.84
N ILE A 39 9.75 -17.04 16.02
CA ILE A 39 10.79 -16.83 17.05
C ILE A 39 10.17 -16.37 18.36
N ALA A 40 9.31 -15.34 18.33
CA ALA A 40 8.69 -14.81 19.55
C ALA A 40 7.43 -15.60 19.99
N ASN A 41 7.01 -16.62 19.23
CA ASN A 41 5.85 -17.47 19.53
C ASN A 41 4.56 -16.68 19.85
N LEU A 42 4.38 -15.52 19.21
CA LEU A 42 3.17 -14.74 19.35
C LEU A 42 1.99 -15.45 18.66
N ILE A 43 0.80 -15.26 19.23
CA ILE A 43 -0.45 -15.72 18.62
C ILE A 43 -0.57 -15.07 17.23
N TYR A 44 -1.07 -15.80 16.25
CA TYR A 44 -1.12 -15.40 14.84
C TYR A 44 -1.65 -13.98 14.62
N TRP A 45 -2.78 -13.64 15.24
CA TRP A 45 -3.47 -12.37 15.02
C TRP A 45 -2.65 -11.12 15.44
N PRO A 46 -2.08 -11.03 16.67
CA PRO A 46 -1.22 -9.90 17.02
C PRO A 46 0.09 -9.86 16.21
N ALA A 47 0.71 -11.01 15.91
CA ALA A 47 1.91 -11.04 15.06
C ALA A 47 1.63 -10.49 13.66
N TYR A 48 0.50 -10.90 13.06
CA TYR A 48 0.05 -10.43 11.75
C TYR A 48 -0.25 -8.92 11.76
N LEU A 49 -0.98 -8.40 12.74
CA LEU A 49 -1.32 -6.98 12.82
C LEU A 49 -0.08 -6.09 12.99
N ILE A 50 0.88 -6.50 13.83
CA ILE A 50 2.12 -5.74 14.02
C ILE A 50 2.95 -5.74 12.74
N ALA A 51 3.10 -6.90 12.10
CA ALA A 51 3.83 -7.02 10.84
C ALA A 51 3.19 -6.20 9.71
N LEU A 52 1.86 -6.23 9.59
CA LEU A 52 1.10 -5.45 8.63
C LEU A 52 1.26 -3.94 8.90
N THR A 53 1.15 -3.53 10.16
CA THR A 53 1.32 -2.11 10.54
C THR A 53 2.72 -1.62 10.18
N LEU A 54 3.76 -2.36 10.54
CA LEU A 54 5.15 -2.02 10.21
C LEU A 54 5.38 -1.95 8.70
N SER A 55 4.80 -2.88 7.95
CA SER A 55 4.84 -2.88 6.49
C SER A 55 4.20 -1.63 5.88
N VAL A 56 3.00 -1.27 6.34
CA VAL A 56 2.30 -0.05 5.89
C VAL A 56 3.10 1.21 6.26
N LEU A 57 3.67 1.26 7.47
CA LEU A 57 4.53 2.36 7.91
C LEU A 57 5.76 2.51 7.02
N TRP A 58 6.41 1.39 6.68
CA TRP A 58 7.57 1.36 5.79
C TRP A 58 7.21 1.80 4.38
N ASN A 59 6.14 1.22 3.80
CA ASN A 59 5.65 1.55 2.47
C ASN A 59 5.32 3.03 2.35
N TYR A 60 4.59 3.56 3.35
CA TYR A 60 4.22 4.97 3.39
C TYR A 60 5.45 5.88 3.51
N THR A 61 6.40 5.56 4.40
CA THR A 61 7.57 6.40 4.66
C THR A 61 8.42 6.56 3.41
N LEU A 62 8.69 5.45 2.70
CA LEU A 62 9.45 5.49 1.46
C LEU A 62 8.68 6.19 0.34
N ASN A 63 7.38 5.91 0.19
CA ASN A 63 6.57 6.57 -0.83
C ASN A 63 6.41 8.07 -0.58
N ARG A 64 6.26 8.51 0.67
CA ARG A 64 6.21 9.93 1.03
C ARG A 64 7.50 10.64 0.66
N LYS A 65 8.66 10.04 0.99
CA LYS A 65 9.98 10.66 0.83
C LYS A 65 10.50 10.60 -0.61
N PHE A 66 10.34 9.46 -1.29
CA PHE A 66 11.00 9.18 -2.57
C PHE A 66 10.06 9.14 -3.79
N THR A 67 8.78 8.79 -3.59
CA THR A 67 7.80 8.67 -4.69
C THR A 67 7.01 9.97 -4.89
N PHE A 68 6.35 10.46 -3.83
CA PHE A 68 5.44 11.59 -3.91
C PHE A 68 6.01 12.91 -3.36
N LYS A 69 7.17 12.87 -2.68
CA LYS A 69 7.84 14.02 -2.05
C LYS A 69 6.83 14.95 -1.35
N SER A 70 6.00 14.35 -0.51
CA SER A 70 4.85 15.01 0.09
C SER A 70 5.19 15.53 1.49
N ALA A 71 4.86 16.80 1.77
CA ALA A 71 4.98 17.41 3.09
C ALA A 71 3.75 17.14 4.00
N ASN A 72 2.90 16.19 3.64
CA ASN A 72 1.61 15.97 4.30
C ASN A 72 1.74 15.37 5.71
N ASN A 73 0.73 15.61 6.56
CA ASN A 73 0.64 15.10 7.93
C ASN A 73 0.57 13.56 7.93
N ILE A 74 1.59 12.94 8.52
CA ILE A 74 1.75 11.48 8.58
C ILE A 74 0.53 10.77 9.21
N PRO A 75 -0.01 11.21 10.36
CA PRO A 75 -1.13 10.50 11.00
C PRO A 75 -2.42 10.51 10.17
N VAL A 76 -2.70 11.62 9.50
CA VAL A 76 -3.91 11.77 8.67
C VAL A 76 -3.85 10.86 7.45
N ALA A 77 -2.67 10.74 6.84
CA ALA A 77 -2.46 9.83 5.73
C ALA A 77 -2.60 8.36 6.15
N MET A 78 -2.08 8.00 7.33
CA MET A 78 -2.24 6.66 7.89
C MET A 78 -3.70 6.32 8.18
N LEU A 79 -4.47 7.26 8.74
CA LEU A 79 -5.91 7.05 8.98
C LEU A 79 -6.65 6.75 7.68
N LYS A 80 -6.34 7.46 6.59
CA LYS A 80 -6.92 7.19 5.27
C LYS A 80 -6.61 5.77 4.79
N VAL A 81 -5.34 5.35 4.89
CA VAL A 81 -4.95 3.97 4.53
C VAL A 81 -5.66 2.94 5.43
N GLY A 82 -5.80 3.23 6.73
CA GLY A 82 -6.57 2.42 7.66
C GLY A 82 -8.04 2.28 7.25
N PHE A 83 -8.69 3.38 6.85
CA PHE A 83 -10.06 3.34 6.33
C PHE A 83 -10.17 2.52 5.04
N TYR A 84 -9.17 2.59 4.17
CA TYR A 84 -9.12 1.75 2.97
C TYR A 84 -9.11 0.26 3.35
N TYR A 85 -8.21 -0.17 4.24
CA TYR A 85 -8.16 -1.57 4.67
C TYR A 85 -9.41 -2.00 5.45
N LEU A 86 -10.01 -1.09 6.24
CA LEU A 86 -11.26 -1.35 6.96
C LEU A 86 -12.42 -1.72 6.02
N LEU A 87 -12.46 -1.13 4.83
CA LEU A 87 -13.46 -1.46 3.80
C LEU A 87 -13.02 -2.64 2.92
N PHE A 88 -11.73 -2.71 2.59
CA PHE A 88 -11.20 -3.72 1.69
C PHE A 88 -11.18 -5.12 2.32
N THR A 89 -10.83 -5.26 3.60
CA THR A 89 -10.79 -6.55 4.29
C THR A 89 -12.14 -7.28 4.32
N PRO A 90 -13.27 -6.67 4.74
CA PRO A 90 -14.56 -7.36 4.68
C PRO A 90 -15.01 -7.61 3.25
N ALA A 91 -14.74 -6.70 2.31
CA ALA A 91 -15.08 -6.90 0.91
C ALA A 91 -14.31 -8.08 0.30
N SER A 92 -13.00 -8.17 0.58
CA SER A 92 -12.14 -9.27 0.11
C SER A 92 -12.47 -10.62 0.72
N THR A 93 -12.92 -10.62 1.97
CA THR A 93 -13.43 -11.84 2.61
C THR A 93 -14.73 -12.29 1.95
N TRP A 94 -15.65 -11.36 1.65
CA TRP A 94 -16.95 -11.66 1.04
C TRP A 94 -16.84 -12.21 -0.38
N TRP A 95 -16.12 -11.53 -1.29
CA TRP A 95 -15.96 -12.05 -2.65
C TRP A 95 -15.05 -13.28 -2.69
N GLY A 96 -14.10 -13.40 -1.75
CA GLY A 96 -13.24 -14.56 -1.62
C GLY A 96 -14.06 -15.81 -1.38
N ASP A 97 -14.91 -15.77 -0.36
CA ASP A 97 -15.82 -16.85 0.02
C ASP A 97 -16.86 -17.15 -1.08
N ALA A 98 -17.42 -16.12 -1.70
CA ALA A 98 -18.38 -16.31 -2.80
C ALA A 98 -17.76 -17.00 -4.03
N LEU A 99 -16.51 -16.65 -4.39
CA LEU A 99 -15.82 -17.22 -5.55
C LEU A 99 -15.34 -18.66 -5.27
N THR A 100 -14.77 -18.92 -4.09
CA THR A 100 -14.38 -20.29 -3.71
C THR A 100 -15.61 -21.19 -3.55
N GLY A 101 -16.72 -20.66 -3.03
CA GLY A 101 -17.99 -21.37 -2.87
C GLY A 101 -18.63 -21.84 -4.18
N ILE A 102 -18.36 -21.18 -5.31
CA ILE A 102 -18.78 -21.62 -6.65
C ILE A 102 -17.76 -22.52 -7.36
N GLY A 103 -16.72 -22.96 -6.64
CA GLY A 103 -15.71 -23.91 -7.11
C GLY A 103 -14.50 -23.29 -7.82
N TRP A 104 -14.26 -21.98 -7.66
CA TRP A 104 -13.01 -21.39 -8.17
C TRP A 104 -11.80 -21.88 -7.39
N ASN A 105 -10.66 -21.94 -8.08
CA ASN A 105 -9.39 -22.27 -7.46
C ASN A 105 -8.98 -21.19 -6.44
N GLU A 106 -8.77 -21.60 -5.19
CA GLU A 106 -8.43 -20.72 -4.07
C GLU A 106 -7.17 -19.87 -4.32
N TYR A 107 -6.15 -20.45 -4.95
CA TYR A 107 -4.91 -19.72 -5.28
C TYR A 107 -5.15 -18.65 -6.34
N LEU A 108 -6.05 -18.89 -7.28
CA LEU A 108 -6.41 -17.93 -8.31
C LEU A 108 -7.23 -16.77 -7.70
N VAL A 109 -8.18 -17.07 -6.82
CA VAL A 109 -8.96 -16.05 -6.09
C VAL A 109 -8.04 -15.21 -5.18
N LEU A 110 -7.09 -15.85 -4.50
CA LEU A 110 -6.09 -15.16 -3.68
C LEU A 110 -5.20 -14.24 -4.53
N ALA A 111 -4.66 -14.74 -5.64
CA ALA A 111 -3.82 -13.95 -6.53
C ALA A 111 -4.57 -12.73 -7.10
N LEU A 112 -5.81 -12.91 -7.55
CA LEU A 112 -6.66 -11.80 -8.00
C LEU A 112 -6.93 -10.80 -6.88
N THR A 113 -7.21 -11.28 -5.67
CA THR A 113 -7.44 -10.41 -4.49
C THR A 113 -6.20 -9.59 -4.15
N MET A 114 -5.01 -10.18 -4.21
CA MET A 114 -3.75 -9.45 -4.00
C MET A 114 -3.49 -8.39 -5.08
N ILE A 115 -3.75 -8.72 -6.35
CA ILE A 115 -3.62 -7.76 -7.46
C ILE A 115 -4.61 -6.62 -7.31
N THR A 116 -5.88 -6.93 -7.03
CA THR A 116 -6.91 -5.92 -6.79
C THR A 116 -6.48 -5.04 -5.63
N ASN A 117 -6.08 -5.59 -4.48
CA ASN A 117 -5.60 -4.82 -3.34
C ASN A 117 -4.49 -3.86 -3.74
N PHE A 118 -3.47 -4.34 -4.45
CA PHE A 118 -2.34 -3.54 -4.87
C PHE A 118 -2.76 -2.37 -5.78
N VAL A 119 -3.62 -2.63 -6.77
CA VAL A 119 -4.10 -1.60 -7.70
C VAL A 119 -4.99 -0.58 -6.98
N THR A 120 -5.94 -1.02 -6.17
CA THR A 120 -6.86 -0.12 -5.46
C THR A 120 -6.14 0.67 -4.37
N GLU A 121 -5.18 0.07 -3.67
CA GLU A 121 -4.32 0.77 -2.71
C GLU A 121 -3.47 1.83 -3.42
N PHE A 122 -2.89 1.53 -4.58
CA PHE A 122 -2.14 2.52 -5.36
C PHE A 122 -3.03 3.70 -5.78
N LEU A 123 -4.22 3.42 -6.33
CA LEU A 123 -5.17 4.45 -6.74
C LEU A 123 -5.63 5.28 -5.55
N TYR A 124 -5.99 4.66 -4.43
CA TYR A 124 -6.41 5.34 -3.22
C TYR A 124 -5.28 6.20 -2.64
N THR A 125 -4.05 5.66 -2.59
CA THR A 125 -2.88 6.38 -2.11
C THR A 125 -2.59 7.60 -2.99
N LYS A 126 -2.65 7.45 -4.31
CA LYS A 126 -2.39 8.54 -5.24
C LYS A 126 -3.49 9.62 -5.22
N TYR A 127 -4.76 9.21 -5.31
CA TYR A 127 -5.89 10.13 -5.52
C TYR A 127 -6.61 10.57 -4.24
N VAL A 128 -6.38 9.92 -3.09
CA VAL A 128 -7.05 10.26 -1.83
C VAL A 128 -6.05 10.64 -0.74
N VAL A 129 -4.97 9.86 -0.60
CA VAL A 129 -3.95 10.13 0.42
C VAL A 129 -3.08 11.32 0.00
N TYR A 130 -2.56 11.30 -1.23
CA TYR A 130 -1.61 12.31 -1.70
C TYR A 130 -2.19 13.38 -2.63
N HIS A 131 -3.46 13.31 -3.04
CA HIS A 131 -4.12 14.17 -4.04
C HIS A 131 -3.63 15.64 -4.08
N ASN A 132 -3.63 16.33 -2.94
CA ASN A 132 -3.28 17.76 -2.83
C ASN A 132 -1.83 18.03 -2.38
N SER A 133 -1.00 17.01 -2.31
CA SER A 133 0.32 17.07 -1.67
C SER A 133 1.44 16.41 -2.48
N ILE A 134 1.17 16.08 -3.74
CA ILE A 134 2.21 15.56 -4.65
C ILE A 134 3.19 16.70 -4.95
N ASN A 135 4.49 16.47 -4.75
CA ASN A 135 5.59 17.41 -4.99
C ASN A 135 5.58 18.72 -4.16
N THR A 136 4.76 18.84 -3.11
CA THR A 136 4.77 20.04 -2.26
C THR A 136 6.04 20.23 -1.44
N ALA A 137 6.80 19.17 -1.14
CA ALA A 137 8.07 19.31 -0.42
C ALA A 137 9.16 19.96 -1.30
N VAL A 138 9.16 19.71 -2.61
CA VAL A 138 10.14 20.30 -3.55
C VAL A 138 9.90 21.81 -3.69
N LYS A 139 8.63 22.22 -3.82
CA LYS A 139 8.26 23.65 -3.88
C LYS A 139 8.61 24.44 -2.61
N LYS A 140 8.80 23.78 -1.47
CA LYS A 140 9.12 24.42 -0.19
C LYS A 140 10.63 24.57 0.04
N GLU A 141 11.46 23.78 -0.65
CA GLU A 141 12.93 23.95 -0.64
C GLU A 141 13.39 25.04 -1.62
N GLU A 142 12.56 25.39 -2.61
CA GLU A 142 12.82 26.44 -3.60
C GLU A 142 12.29 27.83 -3.18
N ALA A 143 11.64 27.95 -2.02
CA ALA A 143 11.05 29.19 -1.46
C ALA A 143 11.73 29.60 -0.16
#